data_AF-A0A2R6M4N9-F1
#
_entry.id   AF-A0A2R6M4N9-F1
#
_cell.length_a   1.000
_cell.length_b   1.000
_cell.length_c   1.000
_cell.angle_alpha   90.00
_cell.angle_beta   90.00
_cell.angle_gamma   90.00
#
_symmetry.space_group_name_H-M   'P 1'
#
loop_
_entity.id
_entity.type
_entity.pdbx_description
1 polymer ?
#
loop_
_entity_poly.entity_id
_entity_poly.type
_entity_poly.pdbx_seq_one_letter_code
_entity_poly.pdbx_strand_id
1 'polypeptide(L)'
;MSDEEEDTEVAFDTDGKDESDLTDLGGVDAETAEALQEAGIESRAHVAAANQDALQEIDGVSTALAARMKAETDELDVSDDVEAEVDELTDDDAEADEAAAEEEEDEEDEEDEEPAITELTDISGIGDAKAETLREAGYNSVDHVRGASQEELADVDGIGMALAARIKADVGDLEVSEDVEAEIEAEEEPEPEEDVETELQPRGLVEKTPELAEREKRLLKQRKRVGKPQFNRQDHHKKQRVPTSWRRPRGKLSKQRKGVKGKGDTVETGFRTPTAVRGRHPSGFEEVRVHNVDDLEGVDGDREAVRIASKVGARKRERIEEVAEDDGIRVLNPTYEEVEVE
;
A
#
# COMPACT_ATOMS: atom_id res chain seq x y z
N MET A 1 72.48 27.11 10.88
CA MET A 1 72.62 25.67 10.55
C MET A 1 71.68 24.96 11.52
N SER A 2 70.37 25.21 11.48
CA SER A 2 69.45 25.20 10.31
C SER A 2 69.50 23.87 9.59
N ASP A 3 68.30 23.36 9.30
CA ASP A 3 67.95 22.12 8.59
C ASP A 3 67.82 20.89 9.52
N GLU A 4 66.73 20.13 9.51
CA GLU A 4 65.41 20.22 8.87
C GLU A 4 64.62 19.08 9.53
N GLU A 5 63.41 19.31 10.06
CA GLU A 5 62.50 18.22 10.44
C GLU A 5 61.75 17.77 9.18
N GLU A 6 62.03 16.56 8.68
CA GLU A 6 61.25 15.94 7.61
C GLU A 6 59.98 15.31 8.21
N ASP A 7 58.89 16.07 8.18
CA ASP A 7 57.52 15.57 8.27
C ASP A 7 57.27 14.59 7.11
N THR A 8 57.06 13.33 7.43
CA THR A 8 56.63 12.31 6.47
C THR A 8 55.11 12.27 6.48
N GLU A 9 54.48 13.05 5.59
CA GLU A 9 53.05 12.91 5.28
C GLU A 9 52.80 11.52 4.70
N VAL A 10 52.10 10.68 5.46
CA VAL A 10 51.55 9.41 4.97
C VAL A 10 50.27 9.75 4.23
N ALA A 11 50.35 9.81 2.90
CA ALA A 11 49.20 9.86 2.03
C ALA A 11 48.32 8.62 2.29
N PHE A 12 47.11 8.85 2.80
CA PHE A 12 46.09 7.82 2.95
C PHE A 12 45.44 7.64 1.58
N ASP A 13 45.95 6.67 0.83
CA ASP A 13 45.38 6.20 -0.44
C ASP A 13 44.03 5.53 -0.13
N THR A 14 42.93 6.27 -0.28
CA THR A 14 41.57 5.75 -0.16
C THR A 14 41.14 5.13 -1.49
N ASP A 15 41.72 3.97 -1.84
CA ASP A 15 41.15 3.07 -2.84
C ASP A 15 40.02 2.26 -2.17
N GLY A 16 38.82 2.84 -2.17
CA GLY A 16 37.57 2.22 -1.77
C GLY A 16 36.62 2.21 -2.96
N LYS A 17 36.72 1.18 -3.80
CA LYS A 17 35.74 0.85 -4.85
C LYS A 17 34.35 0.67 -4.25
N ASP A 18 33.45 1.59 -4.57
CA ASP A 18 32.05 1.38 -4.99
C ASP A 18 31.32 2.74 -4.96
N GLU A 19 31.77 3.70 -5.78
CA GLU A 19 30.96 4.87 -6.14
C GLU A 19 31.04 5.00 -7.65
N SER A 20 29.96 4.63 -8.34
CA SER A 20 29.79 4.93 -9.76
C SER A 20 29.88 6.44 -9.96
N ASP A 21 30.77 6.89 -10.83
CA ASP A 21 31.01 8.30 -11.10
C ASP A 21 29.69 8.97 -11.55
N LEU A 22 29.45 10.22 -11.13
CA LEU A 22 28.22 10.96 -11.51
C LEU A 22 28.05 11.06 -13.04
N THR A 23 29.15 10.99 -13.78
CA THR A 23 29.17 10.97 -15.25
C THR A 23 28.60 9.69 -15.86
N ASP A 24 28.42 8.63 -15.06
CA ASP A 24 27.74 7.41 -15.52
C ASP A 24 26.21 7.61 -15.58
N LEU A 25 25.65 8.67 -14.98
CA LEU A 25 24.22 8.99 -15.08
C LEU A 25 23.90 9.52 -16.47
N GLY A 26 22.82 9.03 -17.07
CA GLY A 26 22.46 9.35 -18.44
C GLY A 26 22.22 10.84 -18.65
N GLY A 27 23.10 11.49 -19.42
CA GLY A 27 22.98 12.91 -19.78
C GLY A 27 23.71 13.88 -18.85
N VAL A 28 24.46 13.39 -17.86
CA VAL A 28 25.35 14.21 -17.03
C VAL A 28 26.71 14.35 -17.72
N ASP A 29 27.03 15.54 -18.20
CA ASP A 29 28.36 15.86 -18.73
C ASP A 29 29.34 16.25 -17.60
N ALA A 30 30.62 16.42 -17.93
CA ALA A 30 31.66 16.70 -16.95
C ALA A 30 31.50 18.06 -16.24
N GLU A 31 30.93 19.07 -16.89
CA GLU A 31 30.68 20.39 -16.31
C GLU A 31 29.51 20.31 -15.31
N THR A 32 28.44 19.60 -15.69
CA THR A 32 27.31 19.32 -14.81
C THR A 32 27.71 18.45 -13.61
N ALA A 33 28.60 17.46 -13.80
CA ALA A 33 29.13 16.65 -12.70
C ALA A 33 29.96 17.46 -11.70
N GLU A 34 30.76 18.43 -12.17
CA GLU A 34 31.52 19.35 -11.32
C GLU A 34 30.58 20.26 -10.52
N ALA A 35 29.53 20.80 -11.15
CA ALA A 35 28.51 21.60 -10.47
C ALA A 35 27.75 20.81 -9.37
N LEU A 36 27.45 19.54 -9.62
CA LEU A 36 26.86 18.64 -8.61
C LEU A 36 27.80 18.42 -7.42
N GLN A 37 29.10 18.21 -7.68
CA GLN A 37 30.11 18.05 -6.62
C GLN A 37 30.30 19.32 -5.80
N GLU A 38 30.30 20.50 -6.44
CA GLU A 38 30.36 21.80 -5.74
C GLU A 38 29.13 22.03 -4.85
N ALA A 39 27.97 21.51 -5.24
CA ALA A 39 26.75 21.50 -4.43
C ALA A 39 26.73 20.42 -3.33
N GLY A 40 27.80 19.63 -3.20
CA GLY A 40 27.95 18.58 -2.18
C GLY A 40 27.29 17.24 -2.55
N ILE A 41 26.93 17.04 -3.82
CA ILE A 41 26.40 15.78 -4.35
C ILE A 41 27.54 15.05 -5.01
N GLU A 42 28.25 14.23 -4.23
CA GLU A 42 29.49 13.57 -4.68
C GLU A 42 29.25 12.20 -5.33
N SER A 43 28.08 11.59 -5.11
CA SER A 43 27.79 10.23 -5.62
C SER A 43 26.32 9.98 -5.93
N ARG A 44 26.02 8.89 -6.65
CA ARG A 44 24.64 8.51 -7.01
C ARG A 44 23.72 8.35 -5.79
N ALA A 45 24.26 7.92 -4.64
CA ALA A 45 23.49 7.84 -3.40
C ALA A 45 23.07 9.23 -2.89
N HIS A 46 23.90 10.25 -3.09
CA HIS A 46 23.54 11.64 -2.77
C HIS A 46 22.45 12.17 -3.72
N VAL A 47 22.48 11.78 -5.00
CA VAL A 47 21.42 12.09 -5.98
C VAL A 47 20.10 11.42 -5.58
N ALA A 48 20.14 10.15 -5.17
CA ALA A 48 18.97 9.41 -4.68
C ALA A 48 18.38 10.02 -3.40
N ALA A 49 19.21 10.57 -2.52
CA ALA A 49 18.74 11.22 -1.29
C ALA A 49 18.19 12.64 -1.51
N ALA A 50 18.61 13.33 -2.59
CA ALA A 50 18.18 14.68 -2.90
C ALA A 50 16.74 14.71 -3.46
N ASN A 51 16.02 15.79 -3.16
CA ASN A 51 14.72 16.07 -3.78
C ASN A 51 14.94 16.63 -5.20
N GLN A 52 14.00 16.35 -6.10
CA GLN A 52 14.10 16.77 -7.50
C GLN A 52 14.26 18.30 -7.65
N ASP A 53 13.59 19.09 -6.82
CA ASP A 53 13.70 20.55 -6.84
C ASP A 53 15.09 21.04 -6.43
N ALA A 54 15.73 20.37 -5.46
CA ALA A 54 17.09 20.71 -5.02
C ALA A 54 18.14 20.41 -6.10
N LEU A 55 17.89 19.40 -6.95
CA LEU A 55 18.74 19.10 -8.10
C LEU A 55 18.59 20.15 -9.20
N GLN A 56 17.38 20.69 -9.41
CA GLN A 56 17.11 21.71 -10.42
C GLN A 56 17.69 23.08 -10.09
N GLU A 57 17.95 23.37 -8.81
CA GLU A 57 18.58 24.61 -8.37
C GLU A 57 20.09 24.66 -8.72
N ILE A 58 20.68 23.54 -9.13
CA ILE A 58 22.10 23.43 -9.49
C ILE A 58 22.31 23.88 -10.93
N ASP A 59 23.28 24.78 -11.12
CA ASP A 59 23.64 25.31 -12.43
C ASP A 59 23.97 24.18 -13.42
N GLY A 60 23.31 24.18 -14.57
CA GLY A 60 23.46 23.16 -15.61
C GLY A 60 22.46 22.00 -15.52
N VAL A 61 21.73 21.85 -14.41
CA VAL A 61 20.72 20.79 -14.26
C VAL A 61 19.34 21.26 -14.72
N SER A 62 18.88 20.76 -15.86
CA SER A 62 17.51 21.00 -16.33
C SER A 62 16.47 20.18 -15.57
N THR A 63 15.20 20.60 -15.61
CA THR A 63 14.06 19.85 -15.03
C THR A 63 13.98 18.41 -15.55
N ALA A 64 14.21 18.22 -16.85
CA ALA A 64 14.25 16.91 -17.49
C ALA A 64 15.47 16.07 -17.04
N LEU A 65 16.63 16.71 -16.86
CA LEU A 65 17.83 16.02 -16.39
C LEU A 65 17.72 15.59 -14.92
N ALA A 66 17.17 16.44 -14.05
CA ALA A 66 16.88 16.11 -12.65
C ALA A 66 15.89 14.94 -12.53
N ALA A 67 14.81 14.95 -13.31
CA ALA A 67 13.84 13.85 -13.35
C ALA A 67 14.49 12.53 -13.80
N ARG A 68 15.36 12.59 -14.81
CA ARG A 68 16.08 11.42 -15.32
C ARG A 68 17.09 10.86 -14.31
N MET A 69 17.88 11.72 -13.68
CA MET A 69 18.82 11.34 -12.62
C MET A 69 18.09 10.67 -11.45
N LYS A 70 16.91 11.17 -11.08
CA LYS A 70 16.09 10.61 -10.01
C LYS A 70 15.51 9.23 -10.39
N ALA A 71 14.94 9.11 -11.58
CA ALA A 71 14.40 7.85 -12.07
C ALA A 71 15.48 6.75 -12.15
N GLU A 72 16.66 7.07 -12.69
CA GLU A 72 17.78 6.11 -12.83
C GLU A 72 18.37 5.68 -11.47
N THR A 73 18.27 6.52 -10.44
CA THR A 73 18.78 6.20 -9.10
C THR A 73 17.74 5.51 -8.20
N ASP A 74 16.45 5.83 -8.34
CA ASP A 74 15.37 5.14 -7.63
C ASP A 74 15.16 3.71 -8.16
N GLU A 75 15.44 3.44 -9.45
CA GLU A 75 15.38 2.10 -10.04
C GLU A 75 16.45 1.15 -9.47
N LEU A 76 17.52 1.68 -8.86
CA LEU A 76 18.59 0.91 -8.23
C LEU A 76 18.38 0.63 -6.74
N ASP A 77 17.43 1.29 -6.07
CA ASP A 77 17.12 1.07 -4.64
C ASP A 77 16.05 -0.02 -4.42
N VAL A 78 15.48 -0.57 -5.50
CA VAL A 78 14.67 -1.80 -5.43
C VAL A 78 15.62 -2.99 -5.28
N SER A 79 16.00 -3.28 -4.03
CA SER A 79 16.65 -4.53 -3.69
C SER A 79 15.90 -5.73 -4.29
N ASP A 80 16.63 -6.66 -4.91
CA ASP A 80 16.27 -8.02 -5.40
C ASP A 80 15.38 -8.91 -4.46
N ASP A 81 14.84 -8.39 -3.37
CA ASP A 81 14.09 -9.14 -2.34
C ASP A 81 12.55 -9.09 -2.54
N VAL A 82 12.02 -8.49 -3.62
CA VAL A 82 10.55 -8.39 -3.87
C VAL A 82 10.07 -9.10 -5.15
N GLU A 83 10.95 -9.70 -5.96
CA GLU A 83 10.52 -10.49 -7.14
C GLU A 83 9.96 -11.89 -6.81
N ALA A 84 9.83 -12.26 -5.53
CA ALA A 84 9.45 -13.62 -5.11
C ALA A 84 7.98 -13.81 -4.70
N GLU A 85 7.10 -12.80 -4.79
CA GLU A 85 5.69 -12.91 -4.37
C GLU A 85 4.63 -12.74 -5.48
N VAL A 86 5.02 -12.74 -6.76
CA VAL A 86 4.06 -12.59 -7.89
C VAL A 86 3.96 -13.84 -8.79
N ASP A 87 4.44 -15.00 -8.33
CA ASP A 87 4.47 -16.24 -9.14
C ASP A 87 3.60 -17.40 -8.58
N GLU A 88 2.56 -17.10 -7.79
CA GLU A 88 1.72 -18.15 -7.16
C GLU A 88 0.20 -18.00 -7.36
N LEU A 89 -0.25 -17.31 -8.41
CA LEU A 89 -1.67 -17.25 -8.77
C LEU A 89 -1.89 -17.14 -10.28
N THR A 90 -1.68 -18.24 -11.03
CA THR A 90 -2.36 -18.52 -12.32
C THR A 90 -2.03 -19.93 -12.82
N ASP A 91 -2.71 -20.93 -12.26
CA ASP A 91 -3.00 -22.20 -12.94
C ASP A 91 -4.54 -22.33 -12.96
N ASP A 92 -5.18 -22.01 -14.10
CA ASP A 92 -6.37 -22.73 -14.61
C ASP A 92 -6.76 -22.19 -16.01
N ASP A 93 -7.01 -23.13 -16.92
CA ASP A 93 -7.69 -23.04 -18.23
C ASP A 93 -7.17 -22.03 -19.29
N ALA A 94 -6.43 -22.47 -20.31
CA ALA A 94 -6.81 -23.28 -21.48
C ALA A 94 -7.47 -22.49 -22.65
N GLU A 95 -6.83 -22.69 -23.82
CA GLU A 95 -7.30 -22.56 -25.21
C GLU A 95 -6.94 -21.28 -26.00
N ALA A 96 -6.09 -21.51 -27.02
CA ALA A 96 -6.22 -21.12 -28.44
C ALA A 96 -6.44 -19.62 -28.78
N ASP A 97 -5.86 -18.98 -29.80
CA ASP A 97 -5.07 -19.34 -30.98
C ASP A 97 -4.50 -18.01 -31.51
N GLU A 98 -3.36 -18.10 -32.19
CA GLU A 98 -2.71 -17.23 -33.19
C GLU A 98 -3.10 -15.76 -33.47
N ALA A 99 -2.02 -15.01 -33.76
CA ALA A 99 -1.83 -13.91 -34.74
C ALA A 99 -1.66 -12.50 -34.13
N ALA A 100 -0.47 -11.91 -34.04
CA ALA A 100 0.45 -11.40 -35.07
C ALA A 100 0.27 -9.88 -35.35
N ALA A 101 1.42 -9.18 -35.41
CA ALA A 101 1.71 -7.78 -35.80
C ALA A 101 1.42 -6.72 -34.71
N GLU A 102 2.40 -5.94 -34.20
CA GLU A 102 3.20 -4.87 -34.87
C GLU A 102 2.32 -3.90 -35.68
N GLU A 103 2.46 -2.58 -35.69
CA GLU A 103 3.22 -1.55 -34.98
C GLU A 103 2.55 -0.21 -35.42
N GLU A 104 2.97 0.88 -34.79
CA GLU A 104 3.01 2.26 -35.29
C GLU A 104 1.90 3.27 -34.92
N GLU A 105 2.45 4.47 -34.74
CA GLU A 105 2.02 5.69 -34.09
C GLU A 105 1.27 6.63 -35.04
N ASP A 106 0.66 7.66 -34.43
CA ASP A 106 0.40 9.02 -34.91
C ASP A 106 -0.48 9.26 -36.15
N GLU A 107 -1.57 10.03 -35.98
CA GLU A 107 -1.62 11.47 -36.35
C GLU A 107 -3.04 12.05 -36.12
N GLU A 108 -3.07 13.35 -35.85
CA GLU A 108 -4.21 14.19 -35.47
C GLU A 108 -5.16 14.55 -36.64
N ASP A 109 -6.39 14.91 -36.26
CA ASP A 109 -7.38 15.79 -36.91
C ASP A 109 -7.97 15.48 -38.31
N GLU A 110 -9.27 15.14 -38.34
CA GLU A 110 -10.23 15.70 -39.31
C GLU A 110 -11.59 15.97 -38.62
N GLU A 111 -11.98 17.25 -38.59
CA GLU A 111 -13.33 17.72 -38.24
C GLU A 111 -14.33 17.27 -39.31
N ASP A 112 -15.15 16.25 -39.02
CA ASP A 112 -16.30 15.90 -39.85
C ASP A 112 -17.52 16.74 -39.45
N GLU A 113 -17.94 17.62 -40.37
CA GLU A 113 -19.14 18.43 -40.32
C GLU A 113 -20.38 17.50 -40.30
N GLU A 114 -20.97 17.25 -39.12
CA GLU A 114 -22.16 16.37 -39.01
C GLU A 114 -23.32 16.91 -39.87
N PRO A 115 -23.99 16.05 -40.67
CA PRO A 115 -25.15 16.47 -41.44
C PRO A 115 -26.27 16.86 -40.47
N ALA A 116 -26.79 18.08 -40.60
CA ALA A 116 -27.95 18.53 -39.83
C ALA A 116 -29.10 17.52 -39.99
N ILE A 117 -29.53 16.91 -38.88
CA ILE A 117 -30.70 16.04 -38.81
C ILE A 117 -31.91 16.90 -39.19
N THR A 118 -32.42 16.75 -40.42
CA THR A 118 -33.55 17.55 -40.91
C THR A 118 -34.83 16.74 -40.96
N GLU A 119 -34.74 15.42 -41.13
CA GLU A 119 -35.87 14.51 -41.18
C GLU A 119 -35.89 13.57 -39.97
N LEU A 120 -37.08 13.14 -39.54
CA LEU A 120 -37.24 12.21 -38.41
C LEU A 120 -36.58 10.85 -38.64
N THR A 121 -36.35 10.49 -39.90
CA THR A 121 -35.68 9.25 -40.32
C THR A 121 -34.16 9.32 -40.21
N ASP A 122 -33.59 10.52 -40.07
CA ASP A 122 -32.16 10.71 -39.87
C ASP A 122 -31.76 10.40 -38.42
N ILE A 123 -32.74 10.35 -37.50
CA ILE A 123 -32.52 10.03 -36.09
C ILE A 123 -32.19 8.53 -35.93
N SER A 124 -31.12 8.25 -35.20
CA SER A 124 -30.61 6.91 -34.98
C SER A 124 -31.66 5.96 -34.38
N GLY A 125 -32.09 4.97 -35.17
CA GLY A 125 -33.04 3.93 -34.75
C GLY A 125 -34.51 4.20 -35.11
N ILE A 126 -34.80 5.30 -35.82
CA ILE A 126 -36.12 5.60 -36.40
C ILE A 126 -36.11 5.24 -37.89
N GLY A 127 -36.84 4.17 -38.25
CA GLY A 127 -37.13 3.87 -39.67
C GLY A 127 -38.46 4.49 -40.11
N ASP A 128 -38.76 4.45 -41.41
CA ASP A 128 -39.98 5.05 -42.01
C ASP A 128 -41.29 4.72 -41.26
N ALA A 129 -41.42 3.48 -40.81
CA ALA A 129 -42.60 3.01 -40.07
C ALA A 129 -42.76 3.71 -38.71
N LYS A 130 -41.66 3.96 -37.99
CA LYS A 130 -41.68 4.64 -36.69
C LYS A 130 -41.73 6.16 -36.84
N ALA A 131 -41.14 6.70 -37.91
CA ALA A 131 -41.30 8.09 -38.25
C ALA A 131 -42.77 8.41 -38.56
N GLU A 132 -43.49 7.50 -39.23
CA GLU A 132 -44.93 7.67 -39.47
C GLU A 132 -45.75 7.62 -38.17
N THR A 133 -45.45 6.70 -37.23
CA THR A 133 -46.14 6.68 -35.93
C THR A 133 -45.90 7.94 -35.11
N LEU A 134 -44.70 8.53 -35.21
CA LEU A 134 -44.40 9.83 -34.60
C LEU A 134 -45.20 10.98 -35.24
N ARG A 135 -45.31 10.99 -36.58
CA ARG A 135 -46.14 11.98 -37.30
C ARG A 135 -47.61 11.84 -36.94
N GLU A 136 -48.13 10.61 -36.86
CA GLU A 136 -49.50 10.31 -36.44
C GLU A 136 -49.77 10.75 -34.98
N ALA A 137 -48.77 10.60 -34.10
CA ALA A 137 -48.81 11.09 -32.73
C ALA A 137 -48.65 12.62 -32.60
N GLY A 138 -48.38 13.33 -33.71
CA GLY A 138 -48.28 14.79 -33.76
C GLY A 138 -46.85 15.34 -33.81
N TYR A 139 -45.83 14.51 -33.68
CA TYR A 139 -44.41 14.89 -33.76
C TYR A 139 -43.95 14.90 -35.22
N ASN A 140 -44.29 15.97 -35.94
CA ASN A 140 -44.10 16.07 -37.40
C ASN A 140 -42.73 16.64 -37.81
N SER A 141 -41.93 17.15 -36.88
CA SER A 141 -40.58 17.65 -37.13
C SER A 141 -39.63 17.31 -35.98
N VAL A 142 -38.32 17.39 -36.23
CA VAL A 142 -37.27 17.18 -35.22
C VAL A 142 -37.45 18.14 -34.03
N ASP A 143 -37.88 19.37 -34.27
CA ASP A 143 -38.18 20.34 -33.19
C ASP A 143 -39.34 19.92 -32.28
N HIS A 144 -40.37 19.24 -32.82
CA HIS A 144 -41.46 18.72 -31.99
C HIS A 144 -40.97 17.59 -31.09
N VAL A 145 -40.04 16.76 -31.56
CA VAL A 145 -39.41 15.70 -30.76
C VAL A 145 -38.46 16.30 -29.72
N ARG A 146 -37.77 17.39 -30.06
CA ARG A 146 -36.93 18.14 -29.10
C ARG A 146 -37.76 18.76 -27.98
N GLY A 147 -38.95 19.30 -28.26
CA GLY A 147 -39.83 19.87 -27.22
C GLY A 147 -40.62 18.85 -26.40
N ALA A 148 -40.64 17.58 -26.80
CA ALA A 148 -41.35 16.52 -26.08
C ALA A 148 -40.52 15.98 -24.91
N SER A 149 -41.19 15.60 -23.83
CA SER A 149 -40.54 14.86 -22.74
C SER A 149 -40.27 13.41 -23.16
N GLN A 150 -39.29 12.78 -22.50
CA GLN A 150 -38.95 11.38 -22.76
C GLN A 150 -40.13 10.43 -22.52
N GLU A 151 -40.98 10.75 -21.53
CA GLU A 151 -42.17 9.96 -21.20
C GLU A 151 -43.23 10.05 -22.29
N GLU A 152 -43.49 11.26 -22.80
CA GLU A 152 -44.46 11.47 -23.90
C GLU A 152 -44.03 10.76 -25.20
N LEU A 153 -42.73 10.71 -25.48
CA LEU A 153 -42.19 9.95 -26.62
C LEU A 153 -42.28 8.44 -26.40
N ALA A 154 -42.16 7.97 -25.15
CA ALA A 154 -42.23 6.56 -24.79
C ALA A 154 -43.67 6.00 -24.80
N ASP A 155 -44.68 6.87 -24.70
CA ASP A 155 -46.09 6.51 -24.80
C ASP A 155 -46.55 6.26 -26.26
N VAL A 156 -45.73 6.62 -27.26
CA VAL A 156 -46.02 6.36 -28.67
C VAL A 156 -45.86 4.87 -28.99
N ASP A 157 -46.89 4.28 -29.59
CA ASP A 157 -46.91 2.87 -29.98
C ASP A 157 -45.67 2.48 -30.82
N GLY A 158 -44.78 1.68 -30.21
CA GLY A 158 -43.55 1.20 -30.85
C GLY A 158 -42.27 1.95 -30.48
N ILE A 159 -42.35 2.99 -29.66
CA ILE A 159 -41.21 3.73 -29.10
C ILE A 159 -41.17 3.43 -27.61
N GLY A 160 -40.35 2.46 -27.19
CA GLY A 160 -40.14 2.21 -25.77
C GLY A 160 -39.24 3.27 -25.12
N MET A 161 -39.22 3.30 -23.78
CA MET A 161 -38.40 4.21 -22.97
C MET A 161 -36.92 4.27 -23.41
N ALA A 162 -36.35 3.13 -23.80
CA ALA A 162 -34.97 3.03 -24.27
C ALA A 162 -34.74 3.66 -25.65
N LEU A 163 -35.75 3.63 -26.53
CA LEU A 163 -35.68 4.29 -27.83
C LEU A 163 -35.93 5.79 -27.67
N ALA A 164 -36.89 6.19 -26.83
CA ALA A 164 -37.14 7.60 -26.50
C ALA A 164 -35.89 8.27 -25.92
N ALA A 165 -35.16 7.61 -25.01
CA ALA A 165 -33.88 8.08 -24.47
C ALA A 165 -32.86 8.37 -25.58
N ARG A 166 -32.73 7.43 -26.52
CA ARG A 166 -31.76 7.53 -27.64
C ARG A 166 -32.14 8.64 -28.60
N ILE A 167 -33.41 8.75 -28.96
CA ILE A 167 -33.94 9.82 -29.81
C ILE A 167 -33.65 11.19 -29.18
N LYS A 168 -33.85 11.31 -27.87
CA LYS A 168 -33.65 12.56 -27.14
C LYS A 168 -32.16 12.94 -27.04
N ALA A 169 -31.27 11.96 -26.87
CA ALA A 169 -29.83 12.18 -26.88
C ALA A 169 -29.33 12.63 -28.27
N ASP A 170 -29.87 12.03 -29.34
CA ASP A 170 -29.49 12.30 -30.74
C ASP A 170 -29.97 13.68 -31.21
N VAL A 171 -31.17 14.10 -30.76
CA VAL A 171 -31.73 15.42 -31.09
C VAL A 171 -31.17 16.52 -30.16
N GLY A 172 -30.36 16.18 -29.16
CA GLY A 172 -29.76 17.14 -28.23
C GLY A 172 -30.80 17.82 -27.34
N ASP A 173 -30.94 17.33 -26.11
CA ASP A 173 -31.77 17.97 -25.08
C ASP A 173 -31.05 19.18 -24.50
N LEU A 174 -31.51 20.37 -24.86
CA LEU A 174 -31.16 21.62 -24.21
C LEU A 174 -32.48 22.36 -24.00
N GLU A 175 -33.20 21.99 -22.93
CA GLU A 175 -34.20 22.84 -22.27
C GLU A 175 -34.49 22.29 -20.86
N VAL A 176 -33.56 22.57 -19.93
CA VAL A 176 -33.87 22.59 -18.49
C VAL A 176 -34.75 23.81 -18.25
N SER A 177 -36.02 23.60 -17.95
CA SER A 177 -36.95 24.67 -17.57
C SER A 177 -36.69 25.07 -16.11
N GLU A 178 -36.33 26.34 -15.90
CA GLU A 178 -35.99 26.97 -14.61
C GLU A 178 -37.19 27.15 -13.64
N ASP A 179 -38.32 26.47 -13.86
CA ASP A 179 -39.57 26.68 -13.08
C ASP A 179 -39.84 25.60 -12.01
N VAL A 180 -38.98 24.56 -11.88
CA VAL A 180 -39.13 23.52 -10.83
C VAL A 180 -38.17 23.72 -9.65
N GLU A 181 -37.20 24.64 -9.75
CA GLU A 181 -36.22 24.89 -8.68
C GLU A 181 -36.80 25.69 -7.48
N ALA A 182 -38.03 26.19 -7.57
CA ALA A 182 -38.60 27.09 -6.55
C ALA A 182 -39.43 26.40 -5.43
N GLU A 183 -39.61 25.08 -5.46
CA GLU A 183 -40.33 24.32 -4.40
C GLU A 183 -39.48 23.22 -3.74
N ILE A 184 -38.16 23.24 -3.91
CA ILE A 184 -37.26 22.51 -3.01
C ILE A 184 -37.05 23.44 -1.82
N GLU A 185 -37.90 23.24 -0.82
CA GLU A 185 -37.68 23.61 0.58
C GLU A 185 -36.17 23.60 0.85
N ALA A 186 -35.63 24.74 1.26
CA ALA A 186 -34.23 24.91 1.62
C ALA A 186 -33.83 23.81 2.62
N GLU A 187 -33.36 22.70 2.08
CA GLU A 187 -32.61 21.69 2.79
C GLU A 187 -31.29 22.40 3.07
N GLU A 188 -31.17 22.85 4.31
CA GLU A 188 -29.96 23.39 4.91
C GLU A 188 -28.77 22.56 4.40
N GLU A 189 -27.97 23.14 3.49
CA GLU A 189 -26.70 22.54 3.10
C GLU A 189 -25.97 22.27 4.43
N PRO A 190 -25.60 21.00 4.72
CA PRO A 190 -24.89 20.73 5.97
C PRO A 190 -23.63 21.60 5.97
N GLU A 191 -23.45 22.40 7.03
CA GLU A 191 -22.22 23.16 7.20
C GLU A 191 -21.03 22.20 7.03
N PRO A 192 -19.94 22.62 6.36
CA PRO A 192 -18.78 21.75 6.18
C PRO A 192 -18.36 21.24 7.54
N GLU A 193 -18.37 19.92 7.73
CA GLU A 193 -17.88 19.26 8.92
C GLU A 193 -16.51 19.88 9.22
N GLU A 194 -16.38 20.56 10.37
CA GLU A 194 -15.10 21.09 10.81
C GLU A 194 -14.10 19.93 10.77
N ASP A 195 -12.93 20.14 10.16
CA ASP A 195 -11.85 19.14 10.12
C ASP A 195 -11.41 18.81 11.55
N VAL A 196 -12.14 17.92 12.23
CA VAL A 196 -11.84 17.43 13.56
C VAL A 196 -10.63 16.52 13.46
N GLU A 197 -9.62 16.77 14.30
CA GLU A 197 -8.39 15.97 14.30
C GLU A 197 -8.73 14.53 14.74
N THR A 198 -8.64 13.56 13.82
CA THR A 198 -8.86 12.14 14.13
C THR A 198 -7.55 11.45 14.49
N GLU A 199 -7.57 10.58 15.50
CA GLU A 199 -6.42 9.76 15.88
C GLU A 199 -6.75 8.26 15.96
N LEU A 200 -5.76 7.40 15.66
CA LEU A 200 -5.93 5.95 15.74
C LEU A 200 -5.81 5.45 17.18
N GLN A 201 -6.92 4.98 17.76
CA GLN A 201 -6.97 4.38 19.08
C GLN A 201 -7.23 2.86 19.02
N PRO A 202 -6.57 2.04 19.87
CA PRO A 202 -6.83 0.61 19.91
C PRO A 202 -8.09 0.28 20.72
N ARG A 203 -8.89 -0.69 20.25
CA ARG A 203 -10.03 -1.23 21.02
C ARG A 203 -9.58 -1.94 22.30
N GLY A 204 -10.41 -1.86 23.35
CA GLY A 204 -10.31 -2.66 24.57
C GLY A 204 -9.22 -2.24 25.57
N LEU A 205 -9.02 -3.09 26.58
CA LEU A 205 -8.19 -2.79 27.76
C LEU A 205 -6.68 -2.98 27.53
N VAL A 206 -6.08 -2.21 26.62
CA VAL A 206 -4.66 -2.34 26.22
C VAL A 206 -3.69 -2.11 27.39
N GLU A 207 -3.99 -1.19 28.31
CA GLU A 207 -3.11 -0.88 29.43
C GLU A 207 -3.23 -1.85 30.62
N LYS A 208 -4.16 -2.82 30.56
CA LYS A 208 -4.37 -3.77 31.65
C LYS A 208 -3.10 -4.57 31.92
N THR A 209 -2.75 -4.70 33.19
CA THR A 209 -1.55 -5.41 33.68
C THR A 209 -1.98 -6.53 34.63
N PRO A 210 -1.35 -7.73 34.59
CA PRO A 210 -1.80 -8.87 35.37
C PRO A 210 -1.45 -8.77 36.86
N GLU A 211 -2.26 -9.44 37.67
CA GLU A 211 -1.98 -9.66 39.09
C GLU A 211 -1.04 -10.85 39.31
N LEU A 212 0.26 -10.56 39.40
CA LEU A 212 1.29 -11.58 39.63
C LEU A 212 1.81 -11.60 41.07
N ALA A 213 2.14 -12.80 41.56
CA ALA A 213 2.82 -12.96 42.84
C ALA A 213 4.24 -12.36 42.81
N GLU A 214 4.75 -11.87 43.95
CA GLU A 214 6.08 -11.24 44.03
C GLU A 214 7.20 -12.14 43.49
N ARG A 215 7.11 -13.45 43.76
CA ARG A 215 8.06 -14.44 43.22
C ARG A 215 8.04 -14.47 41.70
N GLU A 216 6.87 -14.42 41.09
CA GLU A 216 6.69 -14.48 39.63
C GLU A 216 7.17 -13.18 38.99
N LYS A 217 6.80 -12.02 39.55
CA LYS A 217 7.32 -10.71 39.14
C LYS A 217 8.85 -10.69 39.11
N ARG A 218 9.49 -11.21 40.17
CA ARG A 218 10.95 -11.34 40.25
C ARG A 218 11.53 -12.25 39.16
N LEU A 219 10.92 -13.43 38.95
CA LEU A 219 11.38 -14.39 37.94
C LEU A 219 11.18 -13.86 36.51
N LEU A 220 10.11 -13.11 36.25
CA LEU A 220 9.83 -12.47 34.97
C LEU A 220 10.89 -11.40 34.65
N LYS A 221 11.22 -10.56 35.65
CA LYS A 221 12.34 -9.61 35.55
C LYS A 221 13.68 -10.31 35.32
N GLN A 222 13.94 -11.42 36.01
CA GLN A 222 15.14 -12.23 35.79
C GLN A 222 15.20 -12.77 34.35
N ARG A 223 14.09 -13.27 33.80
CA ARG A 223 14.00 -13.74 32.42
C ARG A 223 14.35 -12.64 31.43
N LYS A 224 13.76 -11.45 31.59
CA LYS A 224 14.04 -10.28 30.73
C LYS A 224 15.51 -9.86 30.82
N ARG A 225 16.10 -9.88 32.01
CA ARG A 225 17.50 -9.48 32.25
C ARG A 225 18.53 -10.47 31.68
N VAL A 226 18.30 -11.78 31.87
CA VAL A 226 19.25 -12.82 31.42
C VAL A 226 19.15 -13.04 29.91
N GLY A 227 17.94 -13.00 29.35
CA GLY A 227 17.71 -13.27 27.93
C GLY A 227 18.11 -14.69 27.52
N LYS A 228 18.35 -14.87 26.22
CA LYS A 228 18.86 -16.10 25.62
C LYS A 228 19.70 -15.76 24.38
N PRO A 229 20.69 -16.58 24.01
CA PRO A 229 21.33 -16.47 22.70
C PRO A 229 20.30 -16.61 21.56
N GLN A 230 20.66 -16.12 20.37
CA GLN A 230 19.79 -16.21 19.18
C GLN A 230 19.52 -17.68 18.78
N PHE A 231 20.47 -18.58 19.04
CA PHE A 231 20.41 -19.99 18.62
C PHE A 231 20.16 -20.18 17.11
N ASN A 232 20.83 -19.37 16.29
CA ASN A 232 20.81 -19.55 14.84
C ASN A 232 21.74 -20.70 14.42
N ARG A 233 21.44 -21.35 13.30
CA ARG A 233 22.29 -22.41 12.71
C ARG A 233 23.72 -21.91 12.48
N GLN A 234 24.72 -22.75 12.74
CA GLN A 234 26.11 -22.38 12.45
C GLN A 234 26.29 -21.97 10.98
N ASP A 235 27.09 -20.92 10.76
CA ASP A 235 27.45 -20.42 9.42
C ASP A 235 26.26 -20.00 8.52
N HIS A 236 25.05 -19.76 9.07
CA HIS A 236 23.90 -19.25 8.31
C HIS A 236 24.21 -17.91 7.61
N HIS A 237 24.82 -16.97 8.33
CA HIS A 237 25.25 -15.68 7.79
C HIS A 237 26.31 -15.77 6.67
N LYS A 238 26.91 -16.95 6.42
CA LYS A 238 27.92 -17.12 5.37
C LYS A 238 27.34 -17.56 4.04
N LYS A 239 26.12 -18.12 4.03
CA LYS A 239 25.48 -18.71 2.84
C LYS A 239 23.98 -18.54 2.94
N GLN A 240 23.38 -17.80 2.01
CA GLN A 240 21.94 -17.55 1.93
C GLN A 240 21.10 -18.84 1.91
N ARG A 241 21.53 -19.88 1.16
CA ARG A 241 20.89 -21.21 1.17
C ARG A 241 20.83 -21.92 2.54
N VAL A 242 21.53 -21.41 3.54
CA VAL A 242 21.57 -21.96 4.91
C VAL A 242 20.68 -21.07 5.79
N PRO A 243 19.44 -21.51 6.10
CA PRO A 243 18.52 -20.69 6.88
C PRO A 243 18.97 -20.56 8.34
N THR A 244 18.41 -19.56 9.02
CA THR A 244 18.63 -19.26 10.45
C THR A 244 18.16 -20.39 11.37
N SER A 245 17.17 -21.17 10.95
CA SER A 245 16.57 -22.29 11.73
C SER A 245 17.62 -23.23 12.30
N TRP A 246 17.67 -23.36 13.63
CA TRP A 246 18.66 -24.15 14.35
C TRP A 246 18.75 -25.60 13.83
N ARG A 247 20.00 -26.06 13.64
CA ARG A 247 20.32 -27.46 13.36
C ARG A 247 21.54 -27.84 14.19
N ARG A 248 21.47 -28.96 14.90
CA ARG A 248 22.59 -29.45 15.73
C ARG A 248 23.85 -29.60 14.86
N PRO A 249 24.98 -28.95 15.19
CA PRO A 249 26.20 -29.05 14.40
C PRO A 249 26.77 -30.48 14.48
N ARG A 250 26.78 -31.20 13.35
CA ARG A 250 27.19 -32.62 13.29
C ARG A 250 28.65 -32.84 12.91
N GLY A 251 29.25 -31.91 12.14
CA GLY A 251 30.60 -32.08 11.59
C GLY A 251 31.66 -32.39 12.65
N LYS A 252 32.54 -33.37 12.38
CA LYS A 252 33.59 -33.81 13.33
C LYS A 252 34.55 -32.68 13.74
N LEU A 253 34.78 -31.73 12.83
CA LEU A 253 35.67 -30.57 13.02
C LEU A 253 34.93 -29.26 13.25
N SER A 254 33.59 -29.27 13.36
CA SER A 254 32.82 -28.05 13.62
C SER A 254 33.30 -27.39 14.91
N LYS A 255 33.60 -26.09 14.81
CA LYS A 255 34.11 -25.30 15.93
C LYS A 255 33.01 -25.03 16.96
N GLN A 256 31.78 -24.80 16.50
CA GLN A 256 30.61 -24.68 17.37
C GLN A 256 30.34 -26.00 18.13
N ARG A 257 30.39 -27.15 17.45
CA ARG A 257 30.23 -28.47 18.10
C ARG A 257 31.29 -28.72 19.18
N LYS A 258 32.51 -28.27 18.95
CA LYS A 258 33.63 -28.40 19.90
C LYS A 258 33.56 -27.40 21.07
N GLY A 259 32.59 -26.48 21.09
CA GLY A 259 32.46 -25.47 22.14
C GLY A 259 33.52 -24.37 22.09
N VAL A 260 34.07 -24.06 20.91
CA VAL A 260 35.03 -22.97 20.76
C VAL A 260 34.32 -21.63 20.98
N LYS A 261 34.78 -20.87 21.97
CA LYS A 261 34.24 -19.53 22.30
C LYS A 261 34.21 -18.64 21.05
N GLY A 262 33.12 -17.91 20.86
CA GLY A 262 32.91 -17.02 19.70
C GLY A 262 32.24 -17.68 18.49
N LYS A 263 31.91 -18.98 18.53
CA LYS A 263 31.15 -19.67 17.46
C LYS A 263 29.66 -19.85 17.76
N GLY A 264 29.17 -19.17 18.78
CA GLY A 264 27.79 -19.26 19.27
C GLY A 264 27.58 -20.45 20.20
N ASP A 265 26.64 -20.29 21.12
CA ASP A 265 26.26 -21.33 22.07
C ASP A 265 25.50 -22.47 21.39
N THR A 266 25.69 -23.70 21.89
CA THR A 266 24.90 -24.85 21.46
C THR A 266 23.65 -24.96 22.33
N VAL A 267 22.51 -25.33 21.73
CA VAL A 267 21.26 -25.54 22.48
C VAL A 267 21.45 -26.64 23.54
N GLU A 268 21.23 -26.26 24.79
CA GLU A 268 21.33 -27.12 25.97
C GLU A 268 20.16 -26.89 26.93
N THR A 269 19.92 -27.84 27.84
CA THR A 269 18.82 -27.75 28.83
C THR A 269 19.04 -26.62 29.84
N GLY A 270 20.29 -26.20 30.07
CA GLY A 270 20.64 -25.10 30.98
C GLY A 270 20.11 -23.73 30.55
N PHE A 271 19.80 -23.54 29.26
CA PHE A 271 19.23 -22.29 28.74
C PHE A 271 17.72 -22.16 28.93
N ARG A 272 17.07 -23.13 29.59
CA ARG A 272 15.63 -23.05 29.85
C ARG A 272 15.32 -21.91 30.82
N THR A 273 14.24 -21.19 30.52
CA THR A 273 13.67 -20.19 31.42
C THR A 273 12.99 -20.85 32.62
N PRO A 274 12.87 -20.14 33.77
CA PRO A 274 12.23 -20.68 34.98
C PRO A 274 10.80 -21.14 34.69
N THR A 275 10.42 -22.30 35.22
CA THR A 275 9.13 -22.95 34.92
C THR A 275 7.93 -22.04 35.19
N ALA A 276 7.92 -21.29 36.28
CA ALA A 276 6.81 -20.41 36.67
C ALA A 276 6.52 -19.25 35.70
N VAL A 277 7.49 -18.86 34.87
CA VAL A 277 7.34 -17.72 33.93
C VAL A 277 7.65 -18.10 32.49
N ARG A 278 7.78 -19.40 32.20
CA ARG A 278 8.04 -19.90 30.86
C ARG A 278 6.75 -19.79 30.05
N GLY A 279 6.84 -19.19 28.86
CA GLY A 279 5.68 -19.03 27.96
C GLY A 279 4.83 -17.78 28.22
N ARG A 280 5.00 -17.09 29.36
CA ARG A 280 4.27 -15.84 29.65
C ARG A 280 4.66 -14.69 28.69
N HIS A 281 3.69 -13.85 28.32
CA HIS A 281 3.92 -12.62 27.57
C HIS A 281 4.89 -11.69 28.33
N PRO A 282 5.62 -10.75 27.68
CA PRO A 282 6.48 -9.79 28.37
C PRO A 282 5.76 -8.95 29.44
N SER A 283 4.47 -8.67 29.27
CA SER A 283 3.63 -8.01 30.29
C SER A 283 3.32 -8.92 31.50
N GLY A 284 3.46 -10.24 31.34
CA GLY A 284 3.29 -11.22 32.41
C GLY A 284 2.04 -12.10 32.29
N PHE A 285 1.13 -11.78 31.38
CA PHE A 285 -0.05 -12.61 31.12
C PHE A 285 0.32 -13.99 30.58
N GLU A 286 -0.53 -14.97 30.87
CA GLU A 286 -0.58 -16.22 30.11
C GLU A 286 -1.45 -16.00 28.86
N GLU A 287 -0.97 -16.48 27.71
CA GLU A 287 -1.63 -16.20 26.43
C GLU A 287 -2.65 -17.31 26.13
N VAL A 288 -3.91 -16.93 25.96
CA VAL A 288 -4.99 -17.81 25.50
C VAL A 288 -5.30 -17.50 24.04
N ARG A 289 -5.31 -18.52 23.19
CA ARG A 289 -5.57 -18.35 21.75
C ARG A 289 -7.05 -18.57 21.46
N VAL A 290 -7.70 -17.58 20.86
CA VAL A 290 -9.15 -17.51 20.68
C VAL A 290 -9.51 -17.46 19.20
N HIS A 291 -10.60 -18.14 18.82
CA HIS A 291 -11.11 -18.24 17.45
C HIS A 291 -12.55 -17.69 17.29
N ASN A 292 -13.31 -17.63 18.37
CA ASN A 292 -14.70 -17.20 18.41
C ASN A 292 -15.04 -16.62 19.80
N VAL A 293 -16.27 -16.16 20.00
CA VAL A 293 -16.72 -15.56 21.27
C VAL A 293 -16.82 -16.63 22.38
N ASP A 294 -17.22 -17.85 22.05
CA ASP A 294 -17.36 -18.94 23.03
C ASP A 294 -16.01 -19.32 23.67
N ASP A 295 -14.91 -19.17 22.94
CA ASP A 295 -13.55 -19.41 23.45
C ASP A 295 -13.12 -18.39 24.54
N LEU A 296 -13.87 -17.31 24.76
CA LEU A 296 -13.65 -16.37 25.87
C LEU A 296 -14.20 -16.92 27.20
N GLU A 297 -15.09 -17.91 27.14
CA GLU A 297 -15.71 -18.47 28.35
C GLU A 297 -14.67 -19.16 29.24
N GLY A 298 -14.56 -18.69 30.49
CA GLY A 298 -13.65 -19.26 31.49
C GLY A 298 -12.23 -18.69 31.48
N VAL A 299 -11.94 -17.66 30.67
CA VAL A 299 -10.67 -16.93 30.69
C VAL A 299 -10.64 -15.96 31.89
N ASP A 300 -9.57 -16.01 32.69
CA ASP A 300 -9.38 -15.11 33.84
C ASP A 300 -8.61 -13.86 33.41
N GLY A 301 -9.33 -12.76 33.16
CA GLY A 301 -8.76 -11.50 32.67
C GLY A 301 -7.70 -10.85 33.58
N ASP A 302 -7.53 -11.29 34.84
CA ASP A 302 -6.51 -10.77 35.75
C ASP A 302 -5.15 -11.49 35.62
N ARG A 303 -5.14 -12.69 35.01
CA ARG A 303 -3.94 -13.53 34.83
C ARG A 303 -3.66 -13.90 33.39
N GLU A 304 -4.70 -13.98 32.59
CA GLU A 304 -4.67 -14.39 31.19
C GLU A 304 -5.01 -13.20 30.29
N ALA A 305 -4.42 -13.21 29.10
CA ALA A 305 -4.75 -12.27 28.03
C ALA A 305 -4.99 -13.06 26.75
N VAL A 306 -5.90 -12.55 25.93
CA VAL A 306 -6.34 -13.23 24.72
C VAL A 306 -5.53 -12.77 23.52
N ARG A 307 -5.14 -13.73 22.68
CA ARG A 307 -4.65 -13.46 21.32
C ARG A 307 -5.65 -14.04 20.32
N ILE A 308 -6.29 -13.17 19.58
CA ILE A 308 -7.22 -13.55 18.52
C ILE A 308 -6.40 -14.13 17.36
N ALA A 309 -6.79 -15.31 16.86
CA ALA A 309 -6.13 -15.93 15.73
C ALA A 309 -6.23 -15.05 14.46
N SER A 310 -5.15 -14.97 13.68
CA SER A 310 -5.11 -14.16 12.45
C SER A 310 -6.17 -14.51 11.40
N LYS A 311 -6.63 -15.77 11.37
CA LYS A 311 -7.69 -16.22 10.45
C LYS A 311 -9.09 -15.70 10.79
N VAL A 312 -9.27 -15.04 11.94
CA VAL A 312 -10.56 -14.47 12.34
C VAL A 312 -10.74 -13.14 11.61
N GLY A 313 -11.75 -13.03 10.76
CA GLY A 313 -12.04 -11.81 10.01
C GLY A 313 -12.67 -10.69 10.87
N ALA A 314 -12.62 -9.46 10.37
CA ALA A 314 -13.01 -8.23 11.08
C ALA A 314 -14.38 -8.31 11.77
N ARG A 315 -15.43 -8.74 11.06
CA ARG A 315 -16.79 -8.90 11.62
C ARG A 315 -16.84 -9.74 12.90
N LYS A 316 -16.03 -10.80 12.97
CA LYS A 316 -15.99 -11.66 14.17
C LYS A 316 -15.03 -11.09 15.21
N ARG A 317 -13.94 -10.43 14.79
CA ARG A 317 -13.00 -9.75 15.70
C ARG A 317 -13.71 -8.68 16.52
N GLU A 318 -14.50 -7.83 15.88
CA GLU A 318 -15.30 -6.80 16.53
C GLU A 318 -16.10 -7.34 17.72
N ARG A 319 -16.87 -8.42 17.48
CA ARG A 319 -17.67 -9.07 18.53
C ARG A 319 -16.82 -9.69 19.65
N ILE A 320 -15.65 -10.23 19.31
CA ILE A 320 -14.74 -10.81 20.31
C ILE A 320 -14.12 -9.69 21.14
N GLU A 321 -13.76 -8.56 20.54
CA GLU A 321 -13.13 -7.43 21.21
C GLU A 321 -14.11 -6.73 22.17
N GLU A 322 -15.35 -6.51 21.74
CA GLU A 322 -16.43 -5.97 22.58
C GLU A 322 -16.70 -6.86 23.80
N VAL A 323 -16.95 -8.15 23.59
CA VAL A 323 -17.21 -9.09 24.71
C VAL A 323 -15.99 -9.25 25.61
N ALA A 324 -14.78 -9.26 25.04
CA ALA A 324 -13.56 -9.35 25.85
C ALA A 324 -13.37 -8.09 26.72
N GLU A 325 -13.71 -6.91 26.24
CA GLU A 325 -13.67 -5.68 27.03
C GLU A 325 -14.69 -5.71 28.18
N ASP A 326 -15.92 -6.14 27.90
CA ASP A 326 -16.98 -6.31 28.90
C ASP A 326 -16.59 -7.31 30.00
N ASP A 327 -15.95 -8.42 29.62
CA ASP A 327 -15.42 -9.43 30.56
C ASP A 327 -14.12 -8.98 31.26
N GLY A 328 -13.60 -7.79 30.93
CA GLY A 328 -12.39 -7.24 31.51
C GLY A 328 -11.11 -7.94 31.06
N ILE A 329 -11.13 -8.62 29.92
CA ILE A 329 -10.02 -9.38 29.36
C ILE A 329 -9.22 -8.50 28.37
N ARG A 330 -7.89 -8.52 28.50
CA ARG A 330 -7.02 -7.80 27.55
C ARG A 330 -6.84 -8.59 26.25
N VAL A 331 -7.09 -7.94 25.13
CA VAL A 331 -6.71 -8.43 23.79
C VAL A 331 -5.28 -7.98 23.45
N LEU A 332 -4.41 -8.92 23.08
CA LEU A 332 -2.99 -8.65 22.78
C LEU A 332 -2.76 -8.08 21.37
N ASN A 333 -3.68 -8.33 20.46
CA ASN A 333 -3.65 -7.86 19.08
C ASN A 333 -4.97 -7.14 18.73
N PRO A 334 -5.19 -5.93 19.29
CA PRO A 334 -6.42 -5.18 19.10
C PRO A 334 -6.52 -4.60 17.68
N THR A 335 -7.74 -4.33 17.25
CA THR A 335 -8.07 -3.51 16.08
C THR A 335 -7.92 -2.02 16.45
N TYR A 336 -7.36 -1.20 15.56
CA TYR A 336 -7.23 0.25 15.73
C TYR A 336 -8.33 0.96 14.94
N GLU A 337 -8.91 2.00 15.54
CA GLU A 337 -10.03 2.76 15.00
C GLU A 337 -9.73 4.24 15.01
N GLU A 338 -10.30 4.96 14.05
CA GLU A 338 -10.23 6.41 14.00
C GLU A 338 -11.25 6.97 15.00
N VAL A 339 -10.76 7.73 15.98
CA VAL A 339 -11.57 8.41 17.00
C VAL A 339 -11.32 9.90 16.87
N GLU A 340 -12.40 10.68 16.86
CA GLU A 340 -12.34 12.15 16.84
C GLU A 340 -11.80 12.66 18.18
N VAL A 341 -10.82 13.56 18.12
CA VAL A 341 -10.22 14.19 19.30
C VAL A 341 -10.79 15.60 19.44
N GLU A 342 -11.35 15.91 20.61
CA GLU A 342 -11.87 17.24 20.99
C GLU A 342 -10.77 18.24 21.41
#